data_AF-A0A7X9ALK1-F1
#
_entry.id   AF-A0A7X9ALK1-F1
#
_cell.length_a   1.000
_cell.length_b   1.000
_cell.length_c   1.000
_cell.angle_alpha   90.00
_cell.angle_beta   90.00
_cell.angle_gamma   90.00
#
_symmetry.space_group_name_H-M   'P 1'
#
loop_
_entity.id
_entity.type
_entity.pdbx_description
1 polymer ?
#
loop_
_entity_poly.entity_id
_entity_poly.type
_entity_poly.pdbx_seq_one_letter_code
_entity_poly.pdbx_strand_id
1 'polypeptide(L)'
;MDLRSKLNLYRQTSGTNRQTTGTDQQMQDACRQEPEVMQHAPGTPHQTPEILQQAQDACRQEPEVMQHAPGTPHQTPEILHQEPGTPHQTSGTSVHPQNAGGGHDTGAPDKGKSAEKQWTFGRDATEFLRSLGISIGRNADAPAGGHGVDPPTGGRGMDAPTRRYNAAAPTSRFGSHAPTGRYDSDPPTGGCGMDALTGRYSADSTINRYDMAAPTGGYDSYVPAGSRDIDVLIPGTVWENEHGCCYVIEERYYPGHIHGGCRIGSAAEISSQTLSLLGGPDCGGLQADRLLYLDTETTGLTGGTGTVAFLVGTGFFENDSFVIRQYFMRDYDEEPAMLAELKELISGRKGFVTFNGKCFDINLLQGRYISNRMRMDISEVPNIDLLYPARRVWGLKLESCRLVSLEENILGHVRHDDIPGALIPAVYFNYLDDRDASGIKKVIEHNKLDILSMVSLLYRLSAMLQDPLYESDGGLELLGLGRIFEVSGKTEDMVECLEACADSGRFDIKLQAVKRLTGIYKREGRYDRALEHWQDIESIGSGFDLFHLIEMAKYYEHRAKEPEKALQAVEKAFELCRRA
;
A
#
# COMPACT_ATOMS: atom_id res chain seq x y z
N MET A 1 16.45 11.19 35.59
CA MET A 1 15.51 11.93 34.70
C MET A 1 14.14 11.95 35.34
N ASP A 2 13.54 13.14 35.46
CA ASP A 2 12.18 13.33 35.99
C ASP A 2 11.13 12.61 35.09
N LEU A 3 10.07 12.06 35.68
CA LEU A 3 9.05 11.24 34.98
C LEU A 3 8.37 12.03 33.86
N ARG A 4 8.23 13.36 34.01
CA ARG A 4 7.78 14.27 32.94
C ARG A 4 8.68 14.22 31.71
N SER A 5 9.98 14.01 31.90
CA SER A 5 10.96 13.93 30.81
C SER A 5 10.83 12.60 30.06
N LYS A 6 10.61 11.48 30.77
CA LYS A 6 10.34 10.15 30.16
C LYS A 6 8.97 10.11 29.44
N LEU A 7 7.93 10.71 30.03
CA LEU A 7 6.60 10.80 29.41
C LEU A 7 6.59 11.72 28.17
N ASN A 8 7.37 12.81 28.20
CA ASN A 8 7.59 13.65 27.03
C ASN A 8 8.40 12.93 25.96
N LEU A 9 9.36 12.08 26.33
CA LEU A 9 10.10 11.25 25.38
C LEU A 9 9.21 10.18 24.73
N TYR A 10 8.27 9.58 25.48
CA TYR A 10 7.28 8.64 24.93
C TYR A 10 6.25 9.34 24.02
N ARG A 11 5.81 10.55 24.38
CA ARG A 11 4.97 11.40 23.52
C ARG A 11 5.73 11.89 22.28
N GLN A 12 7.02 12.17 22.40
CA GLN A 12 7.89 12.54 21.28
C GLN A 12 8.11 11.35 20.34
N THR A 13 8.35 10.14 20.85
CA THR A 13 8.52 8.92 20.03
C THR A 13 7.21 8.46 19.37
N SER A 14 6.08 8.60 20.06
CA SER A 14 4.75 8.39 19.47
C SER A 14 4.36 9.50 18.49
N GLY A 15 4.86 10.72 18.72
CA GLY A 15 4.72 11.88 17.85
C GLY A 15 5.58 11.80 16.60
N THR A 16 6.80 11.27 16.68
CA THR A 16 7.68 11.00 15.54
C THR A 16 7.17 9.83 14.71
N ASN A 17 6.52 8.82 15.31
CA ASN A 17 5.78 7.80 14.55
C ASN A 17 4.54 8.35 13.82
N ARG A 18 3.91 9.41 14.34
CA ARG A 18 2.83 10.12 13.64
C ARG A 18 3.37 11.11 12.59
N GLN A 19 4.52 11.72 12.84
CA GLN A 19 5.19 12.61 11.89
C GLN A 19 5.79 11.82 10.73
N THR A 20 6.33 10.62 10.93
CA THR A 20 6.79 9.72 9.84
C THR A 20 5.64 9.28 8.95
N THR A 21 4.50 8.87 9.51
CA THR A 21 3.27 8.62 8.74
C THR A 21 2.69 9.90 8.09
N GLY A 22 2.97 11.07 8.67
CA GLY A 22 2.56 12.37 8.14
C GLY A 22 3.49 12.87 7.02
N THR A 23 4.78 12.58 7.08
CA THR A 23 5.76 12.86 6.03
C THR A 23 5.60 11.91 4.85
N ASP A 24 5.20 10.66 5.06
CA ASP A 24 4.81 9.75 3.97
C ASP A 24 3.56 10.25 3.24
N GLN A 25 2.58 10.79 3.99
CA GLN A 25 1.39 11.41 3.40
C GLN A 25 1.73 12.74 2.70
N GLN A 26 2.63 13.56 3.26
CA GLN A 26 3.12 14.80 2.64
C GLN A 26 4.01 14.55 1.42
N MET A 27 4.78 13.47 1.37
CA MET A 27 5.54 13.03 0.18
C MET A 27 4.57 12.56 -0.92
N GLN A 28 3.50 11.85 -0.57
CA GLN A 28 2.43 11.47 -1.50
C GLN A 28 1.63 12.69 -2.02
N ASP A 29 1.44 13.71 -1.18
CA ASP A 29 0.78 14.96 -1.58
C ASP A 29 1.73 15.92 -2.33
N ALA A 30 3.04 15.87 -2.07
CA ALA A 30 4.07 16.60 -2.85
C ALA A 30 4.23 16.02 -4.27
N CYS A 31 4.18 14.70 -4.43
CA CYS A 31 4.09 14.05 -5.76
C CYS A 31 2.78 14.40 -6.52
N ARG A 32 1.74 14.89 -5.83
CA ARG A 32 0.49 15.34 -6.45
C ARG A 32 0.47 16.84 -6.81
N GLN A 33 1.46 17.63 -6.38
CA GLN A 33 1.45 19.10 -6.51
C GLN A 33 2.55 19.72 -7.38
N GLU A 34 3.42 18.95 -8.04
CA GLU A 34 4.29 19.53 -9.06
C GLU A 34 3.63 19.52 -10.45
N PRO A 35 3.00 20.65 -10.83
CA PRO A 35 3.39 21.24 -12.09
C PRO A 35 3.37 22.79 -12.03
N GLU A 36 4.12 23.45 -11.15
CA GLU A 36 4.23 24.93 -11.20
C GLU A 36 5.65 25.52 -11.01
N VAL A 37 6.69 24.73 -10.71
CA VAL A 37 8.05 25.26 -10.52
C VAL A 37 9.00 24.82 -11.64
N MET A 38 8.62 25.08 -12.89
CA MET A 38 9.58 25.04 -14.01
C MET A 38 9.30 26.09 -15.09
N GLN A 39 8.60 27.16 -14.71
CA GLN A 39 8.54 28.38 -15.50
C GLN A 39 9.49 29.38 -14.83
N HIS A 40 10.48 29.87 -15.59
CA HIS A 40 11.49 30.88 -15.23
C HIS A 40 12.90 30.38 -14.85
N ALA A 41 13.63 29.83 -15.82
CA ALA A 41 15.07 30.12 -15.96
C ALA A 41 15.54 29.85 -17.41
N PRO A 42 16.08 30.84 -18.15
CA PRO A 42 16.66 30.62 -19.47
C PRO A 42 18.18 30.38 -19.39
N GLY A 43 18.65 29.35 -20.11
CA GLY A 43 19.98 29.32 -20.75
C GLY A 43 21.15 28.71 -19.97
N THR A 44 21.54 27.48 -20.31
CA THR A 44 22.77 27.11 -21.06
C THR A 44 23.01 25.59 -20.95
N PRO A 45 23.20 24.86 -22.08
CA PRO A 45 23.53 23.43 -22.05
C PRO A 45 25.04 23.29 -21.92
N HIS A 46 25.54 22.51 -20.95
CA HIS A 46 26.81 21.76 -20.97
C HIS A 46 27.34 21.35 -19.58
N GLN A 47 26.61 21.56 -18.48
CA GLN A 47 26.98 21.02 -17.15
C GLN A 47 25.96 20.03 -16.56
N THR A 48 25.00 19.57 -17.36
CA THR A 48 23.91 18.71 -16.94
C THR A 48 24.30 17.26 -16.56
N PRO A 49 25.40 16.63 -17.07
CA PRO A 49 25.70 15.25 -16.69
C PRO A 49 26.20 15.08 -15.25
N GLU A 50 27.04 15.99 -14.75
CA GLU A 50 27.64 15.88 -13.41
C GLU A 50 26.66 16.24 -12.29
N ILE A 51 25.76 17.22 -12.52
CA ILE A 51 24.71 17.58 -11.56
C ILE A 51 23.65 16.46 -11.48
N LEU A 52 23.36 15.80 -12.61
CA LEU A 52 22.43 14.66 -12.64
C LEU A 52 23.05 13.42 -11.97
N GLN A 53 24.35 13.18 -12.13
CA GLN A 53 25.06 12.10 -11.43
C GLN A 53 25.16 12.37 -9.92
N GLN A 54 25.44 13.62 -9.50
CA GLN A 54 25.46 14.00 -8.09
C GLN A 54 24.07 13.93 -7.44
N ALA A 55 23.01 14.26 -8.18
CA ALA A 55 21.62 14.08 -7.72
C ALA A 55 21.22 12.59 -7.66
N GLN A 56 21.72 11.75 -8.58
CA GLN A 56 21.53 10.29 -8.58
C GLN A 56 22.28 9.60 -7.44
N ASP A 57 23.47 10.08 -7.06
CA ASP A 57 24.25 9.55 -5.92
C ASP A 57 23.68 10.04 -4.58
N ALA A 58 23.09 11.23 -4.52
CA ALA A 58 22.35 11.72 -3.35
C ALA A 58 21.01 10.98 -3.14
N CYS A 59 20.28 10.63 -4.20
CA CYS A 59 19.09 9.76 -4.10
C CYS A 59 19.45 8.28 -3.83
N ARG A 60 20.71 7.87 -4.04
CA ARG A 60 21.21 6.53 -3.68
C ARG A 60 21.65 6.42 -2.22
N GLN A 61 21.72 7.53 -1.47
CA GLN A 61 22.03 7.52 -0.04
C GLN A 61 20.90 8.19 0.77
N GLU A 62 19.95 7.38 1.24
CA GLU A 62 19.11 7.69 2.40
C GLU A 62 19.12 6.49 3.37
N PRO A 63 18.93 6.70 4.69
CA PRO A 63 20.00 6.42 5.65
C PRO A 63 20.00 4.99 6.19
N GLU A 64 21.19 4.39 6.21
CA GLU A 64 21.61 3.44 7.25
C GLU A 64 21.66 4.15 8.61
N VAL A 65 20.52 4.46 9.23
CA VAL A 65 20.42 4.77 10.67
C VAL A 65 19.11 4.24 11.22
N MET A 66 19.06 2.93 11.51
CA MET A 66 18.51 2.46 12.79
C MET A 66 18.92 1.01 13.12
N GLN A 67 20.22 0.70 13.07
CA GLN A 67 20.77 -0.46 13.79
C GLN A 67 22.13 -0.06 14.40
N HIS A 68 22.34 -0.49 15.66
CA HIS A 68 23.49 -0.25 16.56
C HIS A 68 23.39 0.93 17.54
N ALA A 69 22.84 0.63 18.71
CA ALA A 69 23.36 1.19 19.97
C ALA A 69 24.78 0.63 20.20
N PRO A 70 25.74 1.42 20.70
CA PRO A 70 27.09 0.93 20.94
C PRO A 70 27.12 0.02 22.17
N GLY A 71 27.46 -1.24 21.96
CA GLY A 71 27.97 -2.11 23.01
C GLY A 71 29.28 -1.54 23.55
N THR A 72 29.41 -1.47 24.87
CA THR A 72 30.65 -1.19 25.58
C THR A 72 31.70 -2.26 25.28
N PRO A 73 32.89 -1.91 24.77
CA PRO A 73 34.02 -2.81 24.75
C PRO A 73 34.73 -2.76 26.11
N HIS A 74 34.66 -3.86 26.86
CA HIS A 74 35.62 -4.13 27.93
C HIS A 74 36.93 -4.61 27.30
N GLN A 75 37.91 -3.73 27.13
CA GLN A 75 39.32 -4.12 27.17
C GLN A 75 40.12 -3.09 27.97
N THR A 76 40.75 -3.63 29.00
CA THR A 76 41.68 -3.07 29.99
C THR A 76 42.85 -2.32 29.34
N PRO A 77 43.34 -1.23 29.94
CA PRO A 77 44.69 -0.76 29.68
C PRO A 77 45.62 -1.16 30.83
N GLU A 78 46.50 -2.13 30.57
CA GLU A 78 47.77 -2.24 31.30
C GLU A 78 48.88 -1.68 30.40
N ILE A 79 49.68 -0.76 30.96
CA ILE A 79 51.16 -0.84 31.00
C ILE A 79 51.61 0.39 31.82
N LEU A 80 52.18 0.14 33.01
CA LEU A 80 53.27 0.93 33.53
C LEU A 80 54.49 0.02 33.61
N HIS A 81 55.61 0.53 33.12
CA HIS A 81 56.90 -0.13 32.99
C HIS A 81 57.52 -0.57 34.32
N GLN A 82 58.23 -1.71 34.25
CA GLN A 82 59.52 -2.08 34.89
C GLN A 82 59.59 -1.96 36.43
N GLU A 83 60.03 -2.99 37.16
CA GLU A 83 61.44 -3.38 37.29
C GLU A 83 61.62 -4.86 37.71
N PRO A 84 62.79 -5.48 37.44
CA PRO A 84 63.10 -6.83 37.91
C PRO A 84 63.92 -6.83 39.21
N GLY A 85 63.70 -7.86 40.05
CA GLY A 85 64.81 -8.43 40.83
C GLY A 85 64.65 -8.53 42.36
N THR A 86 64.37 -9.75 42.78
CA THR A 86 64.90 -10.47 43.98
C THR A 86 64.36 -10.19 45.39
N PRO A 87 64.35 -11.23 46.25
CA PRO A 87 63.49 -11.35 47.41
C PRO A 87 64.24 -11.10 48.73
N HIS A 88 63.50 -10.87 49.81
CA HIS A 88 63.58 -11.69 51.03
C HIS A 88 62.66 -11.14 52.13
N GLN A 89 61.99 -12.09 52.82
CA GLN A 89 61.80 -12.21 54.27
C GLN A 89 61.28 -10.99 55.05
N THR A 90 60.39 -11.09 56.04
CA THR A 90 59.79 -12.17 56.83
C THR A 90 58.81 -11.48 57.77
N SER A 91 57.86 -12.24 58.31
CA SER A 91 57.28 -12.12 59.67
C SER A 91 56.68 -10.76 60.06
N GLY A 92 55.42 -10.64 60.47
CA GLY A 92 54.57 -11.61 61.14
C GLY A 92 53.75 -10.87 62.20
N THR A 93 52.70 -11.56 62.68
CA THR A 93 51.99 -11.33 63.97
C THR A 93 51.35 -9.95 64.17
N SER A 94 50.04 -9.80 63.95
CA SER A 94 48.88 -10.26 64.76
C SER A 94 48.53 -9.36 65.95
N VAL A 95 47.23 -9.41 66.27
CA VAL A 95 46.56 -9.01 67.52
C VAL A 95 45.85 -7.64 67.51
N HIS A 96 44.54 -7.74 67.24
CA HIS A 96 43.36 -7.07 67.83
C HIS A 96 43.52 -6.57 69.30
N PRO A 97 42.53 -5.90 69.94
CA PRO A 97 41.46 -5.02 69.45
C PRO A 97 41.18 -3.81 70.41
N GLN A 98 40.08 -3.09 70.13
CA GLN A 98 39.16 -2.41 71.07
C GLN A 98 39.49 -1.02 71.67
N ASN A 99 38.45 -0.19 71.50
CA ASN A 99 37.82 0.75 72.46
C ASN A 99 38.27 2.22 72.60
N ALA A 100 37.29 3.06 72.23
CA ALA A 100 36.64 4.09 73.06
C ALA A 100 37.34 5.44 73.31
N GLY A 101 36.61 6.50 72.96
CA GLY A 101 36.25 7.55 73.94
C GLY A 101 36.70 8.98 73.66
N GLY A 102 35.71 9.88 73.55
CA GLY A 102 35.76 11.33 73.86
C GLY A 102 36.47 12.22 72.83
N GLY A 103 36.04 13.44 72.48
CA GLY A 103 35.04 14.36 73.01
C GLY A 103 35.49 15.80 72.67
N HIS A 104 34.53 16.72 72.44
CA HIS A 104 34.68 18.19 72.30
C HIS A 104 35.42 18.73 71.05
N ASP A 105 35.06 19.84 70.37
CA ASP A 105 33.98 20.83 70.46
C ASP A 105 34.04 21.73 69.20
N THR A 106 33.01 22.56 69.00
CA THR A 106 32.90 23.76 68.15
C THR A 106 32.45 23.64 66.68
N GLY A 107 31.33 24.30 66.38
CA GLY A 107 30.99 24.85 65.05
C GLY A 107 29.58 24.54 64.53
N ALA A 108 28.56 25.27 64.98
CA ALA A 108 27.31 25.44 64.23
C ALA A 108 27.47 26.61 63.21
N PRO A 109 26.57 26.85 62.24
CA PRO A 109 25.36 26.11 61.84
C PRO A 109 25.27 25.87 60.30
N ASP A 110 24.41 24.96 59.82
CA ASP A 110 23.40 25.34 58.80
C ASP A 110 22.28 24.31 58.65
N LYS A 111 21.06 24.81 58.46
CA LYS A 111 19.82 24.05 58.33
C LYS A 111 19.63 23.61 56.88
N GLY A 112 19.85 22.33 56.58
CA GLY A 112 19.39 21.68 55.35
C GLY A 112 18.27 20.69 55.63
N LYS A 113 17.01 21.14 55.63
CA LYS A 113 15.85 20.23 55.59
C LYS A 113 15.82 19.53 54.22
N SER A 114 16.38 18.32 54.12
CA SER A 114 16.02 17.39 53.04
C SER A 114 14.71 16.73 53.41
N ALA A 115 13.61 17.27 52.87
CA ALA A 115 12.33 16.59 52.88
C ALA A 115 12.40 15.41 51.91
N GLU A 116 12.60 14.20 52.44
CA GLU A 116 12.17 12.98 51.76
C GLU A 116 10.69 13.11 51.46
N LYS A 117 10.35 13.39 50.19
CA LYS A 117 8.97 13.27 49.73
C LYS A 117 8.62 11.79 49.71
N GLN A 118 7.98 11.31 50.77
CA GLN A 118 7.19 10.09 50.72
C GLN A 118 6.04 10.29 49.72
N TRP A 119 6.16 9.67 48.55
CA TRP A 119 5.08 9.59 47.56
C TRP A 119 4.01 8.63 48.08
N THR A 120 2.74 9.05 48.01
CA THR A 120 1.59 8.21 48.40
C THR A 120 1.04 7.54 47.15
N PHE A 121 1.38 6.26 46.98
CA PHE A 121 1.20 5.43 45.77
C PHE A 121 -0.16 5.57 45.07
N GLY A 122 -1.26 5.74 45.81
CA GLY A 122 -2.61 5.87 45.23
C GLY A 122 -2.90 7.20 44.52
N ARG A 123 -2.20 8.31 44.86
CA ARG A 123 -2.44 9.62 44.23
C ARG A 123 -1.85 9.69 42.82
N ASP A 124 -0.67 9.12 42.64
CA ASP A 124 0.08 9.19 41.39
C ASP A 124 -0.47 8.25 40.32
N ALA A 125 -0.99 7.09 40.72
CA ALA A 125 -1.79 6.22 39.85
C ALA A 125 -3.06 6.93 39.34
N THR A 126 -3.70 7.73 40.20
CA THR A 126 -4.92 8.48 39.84
C THR A 126 -4.66 9.61 38.84
N GLU A 127 -3.53 10.31 38.97
CA GLU A 127 -3.11 11.31 38.00
C GLU A 127 -2.62 10.69 36.68
N PHE A 128 -1.91 9.56 36.75
CA PHE A 128 -1.52 8.78 35.58
C PHE A 128 -2.75 8.35 34.77
N LEU A 129 -3.78 7.84 35.43
CA LEU A 129 -5.05 7.47 34.80
C LEU A 129 -5.74 8.65 34.12
N ARG A 130 -5.81 9.79 34.81
CA ARG A 130 -6.33 11.02 34.19
C ARG A 130 -5.52 11.46 32.97
N SER A 131 -4.21 11.28 33.01
CA SER A 131 -3.32 11.60 31.88
C SER A 131 -3.49 10.66 30.68
N LEU A 132 -4.04 9.45 30.91
CA LEU A 132 -4.42 8.46 29.90
C LEU A 132 -5.91 8.53 29.51
N GLY A 133 -6.65 9.52 30.01
CA GLY A 133 -8.07 9.73 29.71
C GLY A 133 -9.05 8.87 30.51
N ILE A 134 -8.63 8.30 31.64
CA ILE A 134 -9.42 7.46 32.55
C ILE A 134 -9.78 8.30 33.80
N SER A 135 -11.07 8.44 34.12
CA SER A 135 -11.54 9.26 35.26
C SER A 135 -12.03 8.39 36.41
N ILE A 136 -11.24 8.31 37.47
CA ILE A 136 -11.62 7.64 38.73
C ILE A 136 -12.58 8.51 39.54
N GLY A 137 -13.79 8.00 39.75
CA GLY A 137 -14.72 8.53 40.76
C GLY A 137 -14.26 8.14 42.17
N ARG A 138 -13.99 9.11 43.04
CA ARG A 138 -13.73 8.84 44.47
C ARG A 138 -15.02 8.39 45.14
N ASN A 139 -15.00 7.26 45.85
CA ASN A 139 -15.88 7.03 47.00
C ASN A 139 -15.26 6.00 47.96
N ALA A 140 -14.72 6.50 49.06
CA ALA A 140 -14.68 5.84 50.38
C ALA A 140 -14.19 6.88 51.40
N ASP A 141 -15.11 7.35 52.25
CA ASP A 141 -14.94 7.60 53.71
C ASP A 141 -16.18 8.35 54.25
N ALA A 142 -16.95 7.69 55.12
CA ALA A 142 -18.11 8.21 55.86
C ALA A 142 -17.70 8.71 57.27
N PRO A 143 -18.54 9.43 58.06
CA PRO A 143 -19.59 8.76 58.82
C PRO A 143 -20.89 9.56 59.08
N ALA A 144 -21.81 8.88 59.76
CA ALA A 144 -23.23 9.13 60.02
C ALA A 144 -23.67 10.42 60.76
N GLY A 145 -24.96 10.72 60.59
CA GLY A 145 -25.79 11.70 61.31
C GLY A 145 -26.66 12.45 60.30
N GLY A 146 -27.99 12.51 60.32
CA GLY A 146 -29.01 12.27 61.33
C GLY A 146 -30.14 13.28 61.02
N HIS A 147 -31.38 12.79 60.94
CA HIS A 147 -32.65 13.53 60.92
C HIS A 147 -33.03 14.41 59.70
N GLY A 148 -34.17 14.06 59.09
CA GLY A 148 -35.32 14.97 59.21
C GLY A 148 -36.16 15.29 57.96
N VAL A 149 -37.28 14.59 57.82
CA VAL A 149 -38.66 15.09 57.60
C VAL A 149 -39.04 15.82 56.28
N ASP A 150 -39.96 15.13 55.57
CA ASP A 150 -41.13 15.54 54.76
C ASP A 150 -41.08 16.03 53.28
N PRO A 151 -42.07 15.59 52.46
CA PRO A 151 -42.24 15.92 51.03
C PRO A 151 -43.13 17.17 50.85
N PRO A 152 -43.32 17.72 49.62
CA PRO A 152 -44.54 17.35 48.87
C PRO A 152 -44.51 17.55 47.31
N THR A 153 -45.47 16.87 46.67
CA THR A 153 -46.33 17.30 45.53
C THR A 153 -45.76 17.82 44.20
N GLY A 154 -46.04 17.08 43.13
CA GLY A 154 -47.06 17.45 42.12
C GLY A 154 -46.72 18.47 41.02
N GLY A 155 -46.98 18.12 39.76
CA GLY A 155 -47.23 19.10 38.69
C GLY A 155 -46.83 18.65 37.29
N ARG A 156 -47.82 18.39 36.43
CA ARG A 156 -47.67 18.33 34.96
C ARG A 156 -47.40 19.73 34.40
N GLY A 157 -46.65 19.81 33.31
CA GLY A 157 -46.60 20.98 32.43
C GLY A 157 -45.85 20.66 31.14
N MET A 158 -46.56 20.71 30.00
CA MET A 158 -45.96 20.78 28.66
C MET A 158 -45.28 22.13 28.47
N ASP A 159 -44.17 22.16 27.72
CA ASP A 159 -43.97 23.10 26.61
C ASP A 159 -42.69 22.74 25.82
N ALA A 160 -42.77 22.87 24.49
CA ALA A 160 -41.64 22.84 23.55
C ALA A 160 -40.80 24.14 23.67
N PRO A 161 -39.56 24.25 23.11
CA PRO A 161 -39.43 24.52 21.67
C PRO A 161 -38.09 24.13 20.96
N THR A 162 -38.20 24.08 19.63
CA THR A 162 -37.25 24.51 18.57
C THR A 162 -35.89 23.84 18.29
N ARG A 163 -35.85 23.31 17.05
CA ARG A 163 -34.78 23.00 16.08
C ARG A 163 -33.55 23.92 16.04
N ARG A 164 -32.42 23.37 15.55
CA ARG A 164 -31.72 23.87 14.34
C ARG A 164 -30.77 22.84 13.69
N TYR A 165 -31.03 22.52 12.43
CA TYR A 165 -30.09 21.93 11.45
C TYR A 165 -29.53 23.07 10.59
N ASN A 166 -28.25 23.04 10.25
CA ASN A 166 -27.61 23.94 9.29
C ASN A 166 -27.22 23.16 8.01
N ALA A 167 -27.74 23.62 6.88
CA ALA A 167 -27.25 23.36 5.53
C ALA A 167 -27.14 24.73 4.84
N ALA A 168 -26.04 24.99 4.14
CA ALA A 168 -25.79 26.25 3.43
C ALA A 168 -25.49 25.96 1.96
N ALA A 169 -26.24 26.64 1.08
CA ALA A 169 -25.93 26.87 -0.32
C ALA A 169 -25.69 28.38 -0.51
N PRO A 170 -24.87 28.84 -1.48
CA PRO A 170 -24.71 30.26 -1.75
C PRO A 170 -25.56 30.75 -2.93
N THR A 171 -26.01 31.98 -2.79
CA THR A 171 -26.89 32.78 -3.65
C THR A 171 -26.15 33.54 -4.75
N SER A 172 -26.83 33.71 -5.88
CA SER A 172 -26.56 34.63 -6.99
C SER A 172 -26.78 36.11 -6.65
N ARG A 173 -26.07 37.04 -7.33
CA ARG A 173 -26.55 38.42 -7.54
C ARG A 173 -26.16 38.96 -8.92
N PHE A 174 -27.15 39.55 -9.58
CA PHE A 174 -27.15 40.17 -10.92
C PHE A 174 -26.45 41.55 -10.95
N GLY A 175 -25.96 41.91 -12.15
CA GLY A 175 -25.62 43.27 -12.57
C GLY A 175 -25.61 43.39 -14.10
N SER A 176 -26.51 44.20 -14.64
CA SER A 176 -26.83 44.47 -16.05
C SER A 176 -25.84 45.39 -16.76
N HIS A 177 -25.61 45.21 -18.08
CA HIS A 177 -25.54 46.27 -19.10
C HIS A 177 -25.50 45.67 -20.53
N ALA A 178 -26.37 46.16 -21.42
CA ALA A 178 -26.28 46.03 -22.90
C ALA A 178 -25.61 47.30 -23.47
N PRO A 179 -25.08 47.30 -24.72
CA PRO A 179 -25.95 47.68 -25.85
C PRO A 179 -25.64 47.03 -27.24
N THR A 180 -26.72 46.85 -28.01
CA THR A 180 -26.97 46.99 -29.47
C THR A 180 -25.87 46.89 -30.54
N GLY A 181 -26.17 46.13 -31.62
CA GLY A 181 -25.67 46.36 -32.99
C GLY A 181 -26.02 45.24 -33.99
N ARG A 182 -27.05 45.44 -34.83
CA ARG A 182 -27.37 44.64 -36.03
C ARG A 182 -26.39 44.96 -37.16
N TYR A 183 -26.14 44.01 -38.09
CA TYR A 183 -26.30 44.19 -39.55
C TYR A 183 -26.27 42.82 -40.28
N ASP A 184 -27.17 42.68 -41.25
CA ASP A 184 -27.37 41.57 -42.20
C ASP A 184 -26.22 41.39 -43.21
N SER A 185 -26.02 40.16 -43.72
CA SER A 185 -26.03 39.82 -45.16
C SER A 185 -25.49 38.40 -45.46
N ASP A 186 -26.38 37.55 -45.97
CA ASP A 186 -26.09 36.43 -46.91
C ASP A 186 -26.36 36.93 -48.36
N PRO A 187 -26.13 36.17 -49.45
CA PRO A 187 -25.03 35.26 -49.86
C PRO A 187 -24.58 35.64 -51.32
N PRO A 188 -23.94 34.79 -52.17
CA PRO A 188 -24.71 33.76 -52.89
C PRO A 188 -23.96 32.48 -53.39
N THR A 189 -24.73 31.38 -53.41
CA THR A 189 -24.92 30.40 -54.50
C THR A 189 -23.77 29.60 -55.12
N GLY A 190 -23.99 28.28 -55.17
CA GLY A 190 -23.45 27.37 -56.18
C GLY A 190 -23.89 25.93 -55.94
N GLY A 191 -25.14 25.59 -56.22
CA GLY A 191 -25.67 24.23 -56.12
C GLY A 191 -25.83 23.54 -57.47
N CYS A 192 -25.72 22.21 -57.45
CA CYS A 192 -26.48 21.21 -58.20
C CYS A 192 -26.20 19.86 -57.49
N GLY A 193 -27.14 19.01 -57.07
CA GLY A 193 -28.51 18.74 -57.51
C GLY A 193 -28.52 17.35 -58.16
N MET A 194 -28.90 16.30 -57.41
CA MET A 194 -29.97 15.31 -57.68
C MET A 194 -29.36 13.90 -57.46
N ASP A 195 -29.99 12.83 -56.97
CA ASP A 195 -31.39 12.46 -56.75
C ASP A 195 -31.47 11.39 -55.64
N ALA A 196 -32.62 11.33 -54.97
CA ALA A 196 -32.98 10.30 -54.01
C ALA A 196 -33.44 9.01 -54.68
N LEU A 197 -33.06 7.85 -54.13
CA LEU A 197 -33.82 6.61 -54.30
C LEU A 197 -33.91 5.84 -52.98
N THR A 198 -35.16 5.57 -52.63
CA THR A 198 -35.67 4.79 -51.50
C THR A 198 -35.33 3.31 -51.62
N GLY A 199 -35.04 2.65 -50.49
CA GLY A 199 -35.04 1.19 -50.40
C GLY A 199 -34.93 0.70 -48.95
N ARG A 200 -36.05 0.27 -48.37
CA ARG A 200 -36.10 -0.54 -47.14
C ARG A 200 -35.64 -1.95 -47.45
N TYR A 201 -34.79 -2.56 -46.61
CA TYR A 201 -34.86 -3.98 -46.25
C TYR A 201 -34.27 -4.20 -44.85
N SER A 202 -35.07 -4.82 -43.97
CA SER A 202 -34.61 -5.54 -42.78
C SER A 202 -34.16 -6.94 -43.18
N ALA A 203 -33.09 -7.46 -42.57
CA ALA A 203 -33.00 -8.79 -41.95
C ALA A 203 -31.53 -9.21 -41.76
N ASP A 204 -31.18 -9.45 -40.50
CA ASP A 204 -30.50 -10.64 -39.98
C ASP A 204 -29.90 -11.62 -41.01
N SER A 205 -28.58 -11.85 -40.95
CA SER A 205 -28.00 -13.20 -41.03
C SER A 205 -26.48 -13.18 -40.89
N THR A 206 -26.04 -14.02 -39.95
CA THR A 206 -24.73 -14.66 -39.85
C THR A 206 -24.16 -15.10 -41.20
N ILE A 207 -22.93 -14.68 -41.50
CA ILE A 207 -22.11 -15.33 -42.53
C ILE A 207 -20.70 -15.57 -41.96
N ASN A 208 -20.44 -16.83 -41.62
CA ASN A 208 -19.12 -17.44 -41.65
C ASN A 208 -18.45 -17.09 -42.99
N ARG A 209 -17.21 -16.58 -42.94
CA ARG A 209 -16.38 -16.53 -44.14
C ARG A 209 -15.09 -17.31 -43.91
N TYR A 210 -15.09 -18.48 -44.55
CA TYR A 210 -13.95 -19.33 -44.83
C TYR A 210 -12.85 -18.60 -45.63
N ASP A 211 -11.64 -19.12 -45.48
CA ASP A 211 -10.47 -19.02 -46.36
C ASP A 211 -10.66 -18.23 -47.66
N MET A 212 -10.06 -17.04 -47.69
CA MET A 212 -9.70 -16.36 -48.93
C MET A 212 -8.20 -16.13 -48.90
N ALA A 213 -7.50 -16.81 -49.82
CA ALA A 213 -6.09 -16.62 -50.07
C ALA A 213 -5.76 -15.13 -50.24
N ALA A 214 -4.79 -14.66 -49.47
CA ALA A 214 -4.30 -13.30 -49.52
C ALA A 214 -3.78 -12.94 -50.93
N PRO A 215 -4.05 -11.74 -51.45
CA PRO A 215 -3.35 -11.24 -52.61
C PRO A 215 -1.91 -10.92 -52.19
N THR A 216 -0.96 -11.67 -52.72
CA THR A 216 0.48 -11.38 -52.61
C THR A 216 0.78 -10.08 -53.38
N GLY A 217 0.59 -8.94 -52.72
CA GLY A 217 1.12 -7.65 -53.14
C GLY A 217 2.58 -7.58 -52.75
N GLY A 218 3.48 -7.54 -53.74
CA GLY A 218 4.91 -7.66 -53.56
C GLY A 218 5.53 -6.46 -52.84
N TYR A 219 6.04 -6.71 -51.64
CA TYR A 219 7.36 -6.24 -51.22
C TYR A 219 8.32 -7.41 -51.44
N ASP A 220 9.11 -7.35 -52.50
CA ASP A 220 10.22 -8.28 -52.71
C ASP A 220 11.35 -7.88 -51.74
N SER A 221 11.26 -8.33 -50.49
CA SER A 221 12.33 -8.16 -49.50
C SER A 221 13.23 -9.38 -49.55
N TYR A 222 14.39 -9.19 -50.17
CA TYR A 222 15.49 -10.14 -50.09
C TYR A 222 15.95 -10.23 -48.63
N VAL A 223 15.40 -11.16 -47.84
CA VAL A 223 15.83 -11.39 -46.45
C VAL A 223 17.21 -12.05 -46.48
N PRO A 224 18.29 -11.36 -46.05
CA PRO A 224 19.62 -11.96 -46.08
C PRO A 224 19.63 -13.22 -45.22
N ALA A 225 20.25 -14.30 -45.71
CA ALA A 225 20.49 -15.49 -44.91
C ALA A 225 21.33 -15.09 -43.67
N GLY A 226 20.72 -15.14 -42.48
CA GLY A 226 21.30 -14.63 -41.24
C GLY A 226 20.66 -13.33 -40.70
N SER A 227 19.57 -12.84 -41.30
CA SER A 227 18.77 -11.75 -40.72
C SER A 227 18.33 -12.12 -39.30
N ARG A 228 18.54 -11.18 -38.38
CA ARG A 228 18.10 -11.25 -36.98
C ARG A 228 16.93 -10.30 -36.71
N ASP A 229 16.25 -9.86 -37.76
CA ASP A 229 15.09 -8.99 -37.60
C ASP A 229 13.91 -9.72 -36.95
N ILE A 230 12.96 -8.94 -36.47
CA ILE A 230 11.81 -9.39 -35.69
C ILE A 230 10.98 -10.44 -36.44
N ASP A 231 10.71 -10.20 -37.72
CA ASP A 231 9.91 -11.06 -38.59
C ASP A 231 10.54 -12.46 -38.78
N VAL A 232 11.84 -12.61 -38.50
CA VAL A 232 12.58 -13.87 -38.61
C VAL A 232 12.72 -14.57 -37.27
N LEU A 233 13.05 -13.83 -36.20
CA LEU A 233 13.35 -14.42 -34.89
C LEU A 233 12.10 -14.71 -34.06
N ILE A 234 11.01 -13.98 -34.29
CA ILE A 234 9.80 -14.04 -33.48
C ILE A 234 8.60 -14.05 -34.42
N PRO A 235 8.00 -15.22 -34.69
CA PRO A 235 6.87 -15.33 -35.60
C PRO A 235 5.70 -14.46 -35.12
N GLY A 236 5.27 -13.54 -35.98
CA GLY A 236 4.13 -12.66 -35.76
C GLY A 236 3.43 -12.36 -37.09
N THR A 237 2.40 -11.55 -37.02
CA THR A 237 1.59 -11.16 -38.17
C THR A 237 1.51 -9.65 -38.26
N VAL A 238 1.65 -9.11 -39.48
CA VAL A 238 1.39 -7.70 -39.75
C VAL A 238 -0.12 -7.53 -39.96
N TRP A 239 -0.75 -6.67 -39.18
CA TRP A 239 -2.13 -6.26 -39.36
C TRP A 239 -2.17 -4.85 -39.96
N GLU A 240 -3.11 -4.62 -40.87
CA GLU A 240 -3.30 -3.34 -41.54
C GLU A 240 -4.66 -2.75 -41.18
N ASN A 241 -4.68 -1.46 -40.84
CA ASN A 241 -5.90 -0.70 -40.62
C ASN A 241 -5.80 0.71 -41.24
N GLU A 242 -6.81 1.55 -41.03
CA GLU A 242 -6.87 2.89 -41.60
C GLU A 242 -5.72 3.82 -41.13
N HIS A 243 -4.98 3.42 -40.10
CA HIS A 243 -3.87 4.18 -39.52
C HIS A 243 -2.48 3.63 -39.89
N GLY A 244 -2.39 2.55 -40.66
CA GLY A 244 -1.12 1.95 -41.10
C GLY A 244 -1.02 0.46 -40.76
N CYS A 245 0.20 0.02 -40.48
CA CYS A 245 0.51 -1.37 -40.13
C CYS A 245 0.92 -1.48 -38.66
N CYS A 246 0.61 -2.60 -38.01
CA CYS A 246 1.17 -2.97 -36.71
C CYS A 246 1.59 -4.44 -36.66
N TYR A 247 2.68 -4.74 -35.96
CA TYR A 247 3.15 -6.11 -35.78
C TYR A 247 2.56 -6.74 -34.52
N VAL A 248 1.93 -7.91 -34.69
CA VAL A 248 1.18 -8.60 -33.64
C VAL A 248 1.73 -10.01 -33.46
N ILE A 249 2.08 -10.35 -32.22
CA ILE A 249 2.47 -11.70 -31.81
C ILE A 249 1.33 -12.26 -30.97
N GLU A 250 0.82 -13.43 -31.33
CA GLU A 250 -0.28 -14.09 -30.60
C GLU A 250 0.11 -15.51 -30.21
N GLU A 251 -0.02 -15.82 -28.92
CA GLU A 251 0.11 -17.16 -28.37
C GLU A 251 -1.19 -17.57 -27.66
N ARG A 252 -1.59 -18.84 -27.83
CA ARG A 252 -2.80 -19.39 -27.21
C ARG A 252 -2.45 -20.51 -26.24
N TYR A 253 -3.02 -20.41 -25.05
CA TYR A 253 -2.85 -21.39 -23.99
C TYR A 253 -4.17 -22.08 -23.69
N TYR A 254 -4.13 -23.41 -23.63
CA TYR A 254 -5.28 -24.20 -23.19
C TYR A 254 -5.59 -23.91 -21.71
N PRO A 255 -6.85 -24.01 -21.25
CA PRO A 255 -7.24 -23.64 -19.89
C PRO A 255 -6.51 -24.41 -18.78
N GLY A 256 -6.06 -25.62 -19.08
CA GLY A 256 -5.28 -26.45 -18.17
C GLY A 256 -3.79 -26.12 -18.08
N HIS A 257 -3.28 -25.15 -18.86
CA HIS A 257 -1.88 -24.74 -18.80
C HIS A 257 -1.57 -24.20 -17.39
N ILE A 258 -0.41 -24.59 -16.86
CA ILE A 258 -0.01 -24.25 -15.49
C ILE A 258 1.11 -23.23 -15.54
N HIS A 259 0.89 -22.10 -14.87
CA HIS A 259 1.91 -21.08 -14.63
C HIS A 259 1.87 -20.66 -13.16
N GLY A 260 3.03 -20.55 -12.50
CA GLY A 260 3.08 -20.16 -11.09
C GLY A 260 2.22 -21.02 -10.16
N GLY A 261 2.17 -22.34 -10.41
CA GLY A 261 1.33 -23.29 -9.65
C GLY A 261 -0.17 -23.22 -9.92
N CYS A 262 -0.62 -22.29 -10.78
CA CYS A 262 -2.03 -22.05 -11.09
C CYS A 262 -2.39 -22.57 -12.49
N ARG A 263 -3.55 -23.22 -12.63
CA ARG A 263 -4.17 -23.45 -13.94
C ARG A 263 -4.75 -22.14 -14.43
N ILE A 264 -4.29 -21.63 -15.56
CA ILE A 264 -4.70 -20.30 -16.04
C ILE A 264 -6.22 -20.19 -16.25
N GLY A 265 -6.89 -21.27 -16.64
CA GLY A 265 -8.35 -21.31 -16.81
C GLY A 265 -9.12 -21.03 -15.52
N SER A 266 -8.54 -21.35 -14.35
CA SER A 266 -9.18 -21.11 -13.06
C SER A 266 -9.35 -19.62 -12.75
N ALA A 267 -8.57 -18.75 -13.38
CA ALA A 267 -8.76 -17.30 -13.24
C ALA A 267 -10.08 -16.81 -13.89
N ALA A 268 -10.60 -17.50 -14.92
CA ALA A 268 -11.88 -17.15 -15.56
C ALA A 268 -13.10 -17.45 -14.66
N GLU A 269 -12.93 -18.26 -13.62
CA GLU A 269 -14.00 -18.71 -12.72
C GLU A 269 -14.12 -17.84 -11.45
N ILE A 270 -13.26 -16.82 -11.31
CA ILE A 270 -13.25 -15.95 -10.13
C ILE A 270 -14.56 -15.17 -10.02
N SER A 271 -15.17 -15.22 -8.83
CA SER A 271 -16.44 -14.54 -8.58
C SER A 271 -16.31 -13.02 -8.65
N SER A 272 -17.38 -12.36 -9.14
CA SER A 272 -17.48 -10.89 -9.16
C SER A 272 -17.27 -10.24 -7.78
N GLN A 273 -17.68 -10.94 -6.71
CA GLN A 273 -17.53 -10.51 -5.34
C GLN A 273 -16.05 -10.46 -4.96
N THR A 274 -15.29 -11.50 -5.28
CA THR A 274 -13.84 -11.55 -5.04
C THR A 274 -13.09 -10.50 -5.87
N LEU A 275 -13.48 -10.29 -7.13
CA LEU A 275 -12.91 -9.22 -7.96
C LEU A 275 -13.14 -7.84 -7.34
N SER A 276 -14.33 -7.59 -6.77
CA SER A 276 -14.63 -6.34 -6.07
C SER A 276 -13.83 -6.18 -4.77
N LEU A 277 -13.57 -7.25 -4.01
CA LEU A 277 -12.68 -7.21 -2.84
C LEU A 277 -11.25 -6.79 -3.22
N LEU A 278 -10.77 -7.22 -4.39
CA LEU A 278 -9.41 -6.96 -4.86
C LEU A 278 -9.27 -5.58 -5.53
N GLY A 279 -10.21 -5.22 -6.38
CA GLY A 279 -10.16 -3.99 -7.18
C GLY A 279 -10.85 -2.78 -6.56
N GLY A 280 -11.71 -2.99 -5.57
CA GLY A 280 -12.52 -1.96 -4.92
C GLY A 280 -13.95 -1.84 -5.51
N PRO A 281 -14.70 -0.79 -5.10
CA PRO A 281 -16.11 -0.62 -5.46
C PRO A 281 -16.37 -0.55 -6.98
N ASP A 282 -15.46 0.08 -7.73
CA ASP A 282 -15.60 0.25 -9.19
C ASP A 282 -15.48 -1.07 -9.95
N CYS A 283 -14.94 -2.11 -9.30
CA CYS A 283 -14.82 -3.46 -9.85
C CYS A 283 -16.04 -4.34 -9.53
N GLY A 284 -17.12 -3.76 -8.99
CA GLY A 284 -18.38 -4.46 -8.77
C GLY A 284 -19.02 -4.94 -10.07
N GLY A 285 -19.39 -6.22 -10.14
CA GLY A 285 -20.08 -6.80 -11.29
C GLY A 285 -19.19 -7.17 -12.49
N LEU A 286 -17.86 -7.05 -12.35
CA LEU A 286 -16.92 -7.58 -13.34
C LEU A 286 -17.07 -9.10 -13.48
N GLN A 287 -16.85 -9.59 -14.70
CA GLN A 287 -16.80 -11.02 -15.03
C GLN A 287 -15.35 -11.36 -15.37
N ALA A 288 -14.81 -12.40 -14.73
CA ALA A 288 -13.38 -12.70 -14.83
C ALA A 288 -12.93 -13.10 -16.24
N ASP A 289 -13.78 -13.82 -16.99
CA ASP A 289 -13.60 -14.18 -18.40
C ASP A 289 -13.66 -12.97 -19.37
N ARG A 290 -14.09 -11.80 -18.89
CA ARG A 290 -14.18 -10.55 -19.66
C ARG A 290 -13.12 -9.51 -19.26
N LEU A 291 -12.17 -9.89 -18.40
CA LEU A 291 -11.04 -9.05 -18.03
C LEU A 291 -9.98 -9.03 -19.14
N LEU A 292 -9.23 -7.93 -19.19
CA LEU A 292 -8.06 -7.75 -20.02
C LEU A 292 -6.84 -7.53 -19.12
N TYR A 293 -5.91 -8.48 -19.14
CA TYR A 293 -4.61 -8.35 -18.50
C TYR A 293 -3.74 -7.46 -19.38
N LEU A 294 -3.04 -6.48 -18.80
CA LEU A 294 -2.32 -5.47 -19.55
C LEU A 294 -0.99 -5.13 -18.88
N ASP A 295 0.06 -5.12 -19.67
CA ASP A 295 1.42 -4.72 -19.29
C ASP A 295 2.11 -4.04 -20.47
N THR A 296 2.91 -3.00 -20.22
CA THR A 296 3.59 -2.22 -21.27
C THR A 296 5.09 -2.11 -21.06
N GLU A 297 5.83 -2.19 -22.17
CA GLU A 297 7.25 -1.82 -22.20
C GLU A 297 7.43 -0.50 -22.94
N THR A 298 8.28 0.36 -22.37
CA THR A 298 8.30 1.77 -22.73
C THR A 298 9.71 2.26 -23.04
N THR A 299 9.79 3.35 -23.80
CA THR A 299 11.08 4.00 -24.11
C THR A 299 11.67 4.80 -22.94
N GLY A 300 11.03 4.84 -21.77
CA GLY A 300 11.50 5.63 -20.63
C GLY A 300 10.78 5.35 -19.31
N LEU A 301 11.50 5.50 -18.20
CA LEU A 301 11.01 5.14 -16.86
C LEU A 301 10.16 6.22 -16.17
N THR A 302 10.14 7.45 -16.71
CA THR A 302 9.55 8.64 -16.04
C THR A 302 8.32 9.23 -16.74
N GLY A 303 7.74 8.54 -17.73
CA GLY A 303 6.42 8.90 -18.28
C GLY A 303 6.32 10.29 -18.93
N GLY A 304 7.44 10.91 -19.32
CA GLY A 304 7.45 12.20 -20.02
C GLY A 304 6.76 12.12 -21.38
N THR A 305 6.43 13.28 -21.98
CA THR A 305 5.67 13.39 -23.25
C THR A 305 6.27 12.65 -24.45
N GLY A 306 7.56 12.34 -24.42
CA GLY A 306 8.26 11.54 -25.44
C GLY A 306 8.29 10.03 -25.18
N THR A 307 7.76 9.58 -24.04
CA THR A 307 7.69 8.15 -23.71
C THR A 307 6.57 7.51 -24.52
N VAL A 308 6.89 6.41 -25.20
CA VAL A 308 5.94 5.60 -25.98
C VAL A 308 5.97 4.17 -25.44
N ALA A 309 4.83 3.48 -25.52
CA ALA A 309 4.76 2.05 -25.28
C ALA A 309 5.13 1.34 -26.58
N PHE A 310 6.35 0.80 -26.69
CA PHE A 310 6.78 0.11 -27.90
C PHE A 310 6.37 -1.37 -27.91
N LEU A 311 6.01 -1.91 -26.75
CA LEU A 311 5.36 -3.20 -26.60
C LEU A 311 4.15 -3.04 -25.70
N VAL A 312 2.98 -3.44 -26.19
CA VAL A 312 1.78 -3.55 -25.36
C VAL A 312 1.37 -5.01 -25.33
N GLY A 313 1.56 -5.62 -24.17
CA GLY A 313 1.15 -6.98 -23.90
C GLY A 313 -0.25 -7.04 -23.35
N THR A 314 -1.08 -7.91 -23.93
CA THR A 314 -2.45 -8.15 -23.47
C THR A 314 -2.72 -9.64 -23.26
N GLY A 315 -3.51 -9.96 -22.24
CA GLY A 315 -3.99 -11.32 -21.98
C GLY A 315 -5.51 -11.33 -21.81
N PHE A 316 -6.22 -12.28 -22.42
CA PHE A 316 -7.68 -12.38 -22.27
C PHE A 316 -8.20 -13.78 -22.61
N PHE A 317 -9.39 -14.10 -22.12
CA PHE A 317 -10.08 -15.33 -22.49
C PHE A 317 -10.87 -15.17 -23.80
N GLU A 318 -10.75 -16.14 -24.68
CA GLU A 318 -11.47 -16.23 -25.96
C GLU A 318 -11.50 -17.68 -26.45
N ASN A 319 -12.68 -18.16 -26.90
CA ASN A 319 -12.86 -19.49 -27.51
C ASN A 319 -12.21 -20.64 -26.70
N ASP A 320 -12.51 -20.71 -25.40
CA ASP A 320 -11.97 -21.71 -24.46
C ASP A 320 -10.43 -21.73 -24.39
N SER A 321 -9.78 -20.60 -24.66
CA SER A 321 -8.33 -20.44 -24.53
C SER A 321 -8.01 -19.11 -23.85
N PHE A 322 -6.85 -19.06 -23.22
CA PHE A 322 -6.24 -17.80 -22.81
C PHE A 322 -5.32 -17.34 -23.94
N VAL A 323 -5.56 -16.16 -24.46
CA VAL A 323 -4.81 -15.57 -25.57
C VAL A 323 -3.91 -14.50 -25.00
N ILE A 324 -2.60 -14.64 -25.25
CA ILE A 324 -1.66 -13.54 -25.08
C ILE A 324 -1.45 -12.91 -26.45
N ARG A 325 -1.68 -11.60 -26.54
CA ARG A 325 -1.45 -10.82 -27.73
C ARG A 325 -0.56 -9.64 -27.41
N GLN A 326 0.58 -9.58 -28.06
CA GLN A 326 1.60 -8.56 -27.88
C GLN A 326 1.70 -7.73 -29.15
N TYR A 327 1.45 -6.42 -29.02
CA TYR A 327 1.59 -5.46 -30.09
C TYR A 327 2.99 -4.86 -29.98
N PHE A 328 3.86 -5.17 -30.94
CA PHE A 328 5.22 -4.66 -30.99
C PHE A 328 5.33 -3.60 -32.08
N MET A 329 5.84 -2.43 -31.69
CA MET A 329 6.08 -1.32 -32.59
C MET A 329 7.48 -1.44 -33.17
N ARG A 330 7.59 -1.81 -34.45
CA ARG A 330 8.90 -2.00 -35.12
C ARG A 330 9.58 -0.67 -35.42
N ASP A 331 8.79 0.38 -35.60
CA ASP A 331 9.23 1.76 -35.73
C ASP A 331 8.08 2.68 -35.30
N TYR A 332 8.38 3.96 -35.02
CA TYR A 332 7.43 4.88 -34.38
C TYR A 332 6.17 5.16 -35.21
N ASP A 333 6.22 4.99 -36.53
CA ASP A 333 5.08 5.19 -37.41
C ASP A 333 4.00 4.11 -37.27
N GLU A 334 4.29 2.98 -36.60
CA GLU A 334 3.32 1.93 -36.31
C GLU A 334 2.44 2.23 -35.07
N GLU A 335 2.79 3.24 -34.27
CA GLU A 335 2.03 3.57 -33.05
C GLU A 335 0.53 3.82 -33.30
N PRO A 336 0.12 4.63 -34.31
CA PRO A 336 -1.28 4.89 -34.54
C PRO A 336 -2.07 3.63 -34.90
N ALA A 337 -1.49 2.74 -35.71
CA ALA A 337 -2.13 1.48 -36.09
C ALA A 337 -2.29 0.55 -34.88
N MET A 338 -1.24 0.42 -34.05
CA MET A 338 -1.27 -0.37 -32.81
C MET A 338 -2.34 0.15 -31.84
N LEU A 339 -2.40 1.46 -31.59
CA LEU A 339 -3.37 2.05 -30.68
C LEU A 339 -4.81 1.85 -31.16
N ALA A 340 -5.05 1.91 -32.48
CA ALA A 340 -6.36 1.63 -33.05
C ALA A 340 -6.81 0.18 -32.79
N GLU A 341 -5.93 -0.80 -33.01
CA GLU A 341 -6.23 -2.21 -32.69
C GLU A 341 -6.45 -2.44 -31.20
N LEU A 342 -5.62 -1.83 -30.36
CA LEU A 342 -5.74 -1.92 -28.90
C LEU A 342 -7.07 -1.35 -28.42
N LYS A 343 -7.52 -0.23 -28.99
CA LYS A 343 -8.82 0.38 -28.68
C LYS A 343 -9.98 -0.56 -28.99
N GLU A 344 -9.97 -1.22 -30.14
CA GLU A 344 -11.02 -2.19 -30.51
C GLU A 344 -11.02 -3.38 -29.54
N LEU A 345 -9.84 -3.91 -29.20
CA LEU A 345 -9.72 -4.99 -28.21
C LEU A 345 -10.27 -4.59 -26.85
N ILE A 346 -9.90 -3.42 -26.33
CA ILE A 346 -10.35 -2.92 -25.02
C ILE A 346 -11.87 -2.69 -25.02
N SER A 347 -12.44 -2.18 -26.11
CA SER A 347 -13.88 -1.91 -26.22
C SER A 347 -14.75 -3.17 -26.04
N GLY A 348 -14.18 -4.36 -26.30
CA GLY A 348 -14.83 -5.65 -26.07
C GLY A 348 -14.75 -6.18 -24.64
N ARG A 349 -14.09 -5.47 -23.71
CA ARG A 349 -13.74 -5.95 -22.36
C ARG A 349 -14.47 -5.16 -21.27
N LYS A 350 -14.45 -5.68 -20.03
CA LYS A 350 -15.20 -5.10 -18.91
C LYS A 350 -14.33 -4.45 -17.84
N GLY A 351 -13.06 -4.77 -17.80
CA GLY A 351 -12.12 -4.22 -16.85
C GLY A 351 -10.70 -4.69 -17.13
N PHE A 352 -9.75 -4.03 -16.50
CA PHE A 352 -8.34 -4.36 -16.55
C PHE A 352 -7.88 -5.15 -15.33
N VAL A 353 -6.87 -5.97 -15.56
CA VAL A 353 -5.98 -6.47 -14.52
C VAL A 353 -4.57 -6.00 -14.88
N THR A 354 -3.93 -5.27 -13.98
CA THR A 354 -2.59 -4.71 -14.19
C THR A 354 -1.73 -4.96 -12.96
N PHE A 355 -0.43 -4.79 -13.10
CA PHE A 355 0.50 -4.75 -11.97
C PHE A 355 1.15 -3.37 -11.91
N ASN A 356 0.72 -2.53 -10.96
CA ASN A 356 1.11 -1.12 -10.87
C ASN A 356 0.58 -0.23 -12.01
N GLY A 357 -0.34 -0.72 -12.84
CA GLY A 357 -0.77 -0.01 -14.04
C GLY A 357 -1.61 1.25 -13.78
N LYS A 358 -2.22 1.41 -12.59
CA LYS A 358 -2.93 2.66 -12.25
C LYS A 358 -2.00 3.87 -12.22
N CYS A 359 -0.73 3.66 -11.88
CA CYS A 359 0.27 4.73 -11.85
C CYS A 359 1.07 4.81 -13.16
N PHE A 360 1.17 3.70 -13.91
CA PHE A 360 2.06 3.58 -15.06
C PHE A 360 1.30 3.33 -16.38
N ASP A 361 0.97 2.07 -16.68
CA ASP A 361 0.45 1.65 -18.00
C ASP A 361 -0.79 2.43 -18.46
N ILE A 362 -1.77 2.61 -17.57
CA ILE A 362 -3.04 3.25 -17.91
C ILE A 362 -2.83 4.73 -18.20
N ASN A 363 -2.03 5.42 -17.39
CA ASN A 363 -1.73 6.84 -17.60
C ASN A 363 -0.91 7.07 -18.87
N LEU A 364 0.06 6.17 -19.14
CA LEU A 364 0.86 6.21 -20.36
C LEU A 364 -0.03 6.08 -21.58
N LEU A 365 -0.84 5.02 -21.66
CA LEU A 365 -1.73 4.76 -22.79
C LEU A 365 -2.77 5.87 -22.95
N GLN A 366 -3.34 6.39 -21.86
CA GLN A 366 -4.23 7.55 -21.91
C GLN A 366 -3.54 8.75 -22.59
N GLY A 367 -2.30 9.04 -22.22
CA GLY A 367 -1.48 10.06 -22.87
C GLY A 367 -1.27 9.77 -24.36
N ARG A 368 -0.97 8.52 -24.72
CA ARG A 368 -0.75 8.12 -26.13
C ARG A 368 -2.00 8.25 -26.99
N TYR A 369 -3.17 7.88 -26.47
CA TYR A 369 -4.45 8.10 -27.15
C TYR A 369 -4.71 9.60 -27.38
N ILE A 370 -4.46 10.44 -26.37
CA ILE A 370 -4.60 11.89 -26.49
C ILE A 370 -3.65 12.46 -27.55
N SER A 371 -2.37 12.08 -27.51
CA SER A 371 -1.35 12.53 -28.48
C SER A 371 -1.69 12.12 -29.91
N ASN A 372 -2.24 10.93 -30.11
CA ASN A 372 -2.69 10.42 -31.40
C ASN A 372 -4.12 10.90 -31.78
N ARG A 373 -4.73 11.79 -30.99
CA ARG A 373 -6.08 12.35 -31.20
C ARG A 373 -7.17 11.29 -31.29
N MET A 374 -6.96 10.14 -30.65
CA MET A 374 -7.91 9.04 -30.58
C MET A 374 -8.81 9.22 -29.36
N ARG A 375 -10.12 9.23 -29.58
CA ARG A 375 -11.09 9.32 -28.49
C ARG A 375 -11.19 7.99 -27.76
N MET A 376 -10.62 7.96 -26.56
CA MET A 376 -10.72 6.87 -25.61
C MET A 376 -10.40 7.39 -24.21
N ASP A 377 -11.25 7.06 -23.23
CA ASP A 377 -10.95 7.28 -21.83
C ASP A 377 -10.64 5.93 -21.18
N ILE A 378 -9.37 5.53 -21.27
CA ILE A 378 -8.92 4.24 -20.71
C ILE A 378 -8.87 4.30 -19.18
N SER A 379 -8.74 5.51 -18.61
CA SER A 379 -8.69 5.72 -17.16
C SER A 379 -10.03 5.50 -16.46
N GLU A 380 -11.16 5.61 -17.18
CA GLU A 380 -12.50 5.32 -16.65
C GLU A 380 -12.83 3.82 -16.59
N VAL A 381 -12.02 2.96 -17.22
CA VAL A 381 -12.26 1.52 -17.21
C VAL A 381 -11.87 0.94 -15.83
N PRO A 382 -12.73 0.13 -15.18
CA PRO A 382 -12.39 -0.50 -13.91
C PRO A 382 -11.08 -1.28 -13.99
N ASN A 383 -10.18 -1.06 -13.02
CA ASN A 383 -8.86 -1.70 -13.00
C ASN A 383 -8.56 -2.35 -11.64
N ILE A 384 -8.34 -3.66 -11.68
CA ILE A 384 -7.78 -4.44 -10.59
C ILE A 384 -6.25 -4.38 -10.70
N ASP A 385 -5.68 -3.40 -10.01
CA ASP A 385 -4.23 -3.27 -9.91
C ASP A 385 -3.70 -4.15 -8.77
N LEU A 386 -3.03 -5.24 -9.13
CA LEU A 386 -2.61 -6.31 -8.22
C LEU A 386 -1.52 -5.88 -7.24
N LEU A 387 -0.80 -4.78 -7.48
CA LEU A 387 0.25 -4.31 -6.57
C LEU A 387 -0.32 -3.96 -5.19
N TYR A 388 -1.50 -3.33 -5.14
CA TYR A 388 -2.11 -2.88 -3.90
C TYR A 388 -2.61 -4.03 -3.00
N PRO A 389 -3.41 -4.99 -3.49
CA PRO A 389 -3.76 -6.16 -2.68
C PRO A 389 -2.51 -6.99 -2.35
N ALA A 390 -1.55 -7.13 -3.26
CA ALA A 390 -0.30 -7.84 -2.97
C ALA A 390 0.49 -7.22 -1.81
N ARG A 391 0.70 -5.90 -1.82
CA ARG A 391 1.35 -5.18 -0.70
C ARG A 391 0.58 -5.29 0.61
N ARG A 392 -0.76 -5.32 0.54
CA ARG A 392 -1.59 -5.45 1.74
C ARG A 392 -1.47 -6.85 2.35
N VAL A 393 -1.38 -7.90 1.54
CA VAL A 393 -1.22 -9.28 2.04
C VAL A 393 0.24 -9.54 2.45
N TRP A 394 1.19 -9.26 1.57
CA TRP A 394 2.58 -9.72 1.72
C TRP A 394 3.59 -8.64 2.10
N GLY A 395 3.21 -7.36 2.15
CA GLY A 395 4.16 -6.27 2.44
C GLY A 395 4.76 -6.27 3.85
N LEU A 396 4.20 -7.04 4.79
CA LEU A 396 4.82 -7.28 6.11
C LEU A 396 5.68 -8.55 6.13
N LYS A 397 5.51 -9.45 5.15
CA LYS A 397 6.16 -10.76 5.05
C LYS A 397 7.38 -10.72 4.14
N LEU A 398 7.32 -9.96 3.05
CA LEU A 398 8.37 -9.89 2.02
C LEU A 398 9.11 -8.56 2.08
N GLU A 399 10.40 -8.59 1.73
CA GLU A 399 11.22 -7.37 1.56
C GLU A 399 10.76 -6.52 0.38
N SER A 400 10.20 -7.16 -0.65
CA SER A 400 9.76 -6.54 -1.88
C SER A 400 8.43 -7.15 -2.34
N CYS A 401 7.58 -6.31 -2.92
CA CYS A 401 6.35 -6.74 -3.62
C CYS A 401 6.43 -6.34 -5.09
N ARG A 402 7.61 -6.40 -5.71
CA ARG A 402 7.74 -6.36 -7.18
C ARG A 402 7.27 -7.69 -7.77
N LEU A 403 6.80 -7.70 -9.01
CA LEU A 403 6.21 -8.90 -9.63
C LEU A 403 7.18 -10.09 -9.59
N VAL A 404 8.43 -9.91 -10.00
CA VAL A 404 9.49 -10.94 -9.91
C VAL A 404 9.67 -11.50 -8.50
N SER A 405 9.57 -10.67 -7.46
CA SER A 405 9.67 -11.13 -6.07
C SER A 405 8.44 -11.94 -5.65
N LEU A 406 7.24 -11.56 -6.11
CA LEU A 406 6.02 -12.31 -5.86
C LEU A 406 6.00 -13.64 -6.63
N GLU A 407 6.52 -13.68 -7.84
CA GLU A 407 6.67 -14.92 -8.59
C GLU A 407 7.48 -15.95 -7.83
N GLU A 408 8.67 -15.56 -7.37
CA GLU A 408 9.56 -16.45 -6.65
C GLU A 408 8.97 -16.87 -5.30
N ASN A 409 8.53 -15.91 -4.49
CA ASN A 409 8.21 -16.15 -3.08
C ASN A 409 6.77 -16.63 -2.86
N ILE A 410 5.84 -16.34 -3.78
CA ILE A 410 4.42 -16.66 -3.64
C ILE A 410 3.97 -17.68 -4.69
N LEU A 411 4.39 -17.52 -5.95
CA LEU A 411 3.97 -18.42 -7.04
C LEU A 411 4.94 -19.59 -7.26
N GLY A 412 6.08 -19.62 -6.56
CA GLY A 412 7.11 -20.65 -6.71
C GLY A 412 7.75 -20.67 -8.10
N HIS A 413 7.72 -19.54 -8.82
CA HIS A 413 8.24 -19.41 -10.16
C HIS A 413 9.51 -18.56 -10.17
N VAL A 414 10.65 -19.17 -10.51
CA VAL A 414 11.93 -18.48 -10.65
C VAL A 414 12.22 -18.28 -12.14
N ARG A 415 12.38 -17.03 -12.56
CA ARG A 415 12.76 -16.71 -13.94
C ARG A 415 14.25 -17.03 -14.15
N HIS A 416 14.56 -17.64 -15.29
CA HIS A 416 15.92 -17.88 -15.75
C HIS A 416 16.22 -17.00 -16.98
N ASP A 417 17.42 -16.40 -17.03
CA ASP A 417 17.89 -15.58 -18.15
C ASP A 417 17.03 -14.33 -18.48
N ASP A 418 16.27 -13.82 -17.51
CA ASP A 418 15.40 -12.65 -17.67
C ASP A 418 16.18 -11.35 -17.89
N ILE A 419 15.59 -10.42 -18.65
CA ILE A 419 16.17 -9.11 -18.88
C ILE A 419 15.89 -8.18 -17.69
N PRO A 420 16.91 -7.47 -17.14
CA PRO A 420 16.65 -6.43 -16.16
C PRO A 420 15.80 -5.31 -16.77
N GLY A 421 14.66 -4.98 -16.16
CA GLY A 421 13.72 -3.98 -16.67
C GLY A 421 14.35 -2.62 -17.02
N ALA A 422 15.38 -2.20 -16.29
CA ALA A 422 16.10 -0.95 -16.57
C ALA A 422 16.85 -0.95 -17.92
N LEU A 423 17.14 -2.11 -18.51
CA LEU A 423 17.81 -2.25 -19.80
C LEU A 423 16.83 -2.30 -20.97
N ILE A 424 15.54 -2.55 -20.71
CA ILE A 424 14.52 -2.74 -21.76
C ILE A 424 14.46 -1.56 -22.74
N PRO A 425 14.46 -0.28 -22.30
CA PRO A 425 14.44 0.85 -23.23
C PRO A 425 15.67 0.87 -24.15
N ALA A 426 16.86 0.60 -23.61
CA ALA A 426 18.10 0.59 -24.38
C ALA A 426 18.12 -0.53 -25.43
N VAL A 427 17.53 -1.69 -25.11
CA VAL A 427 17.38 -2.80 -26.06
C VAL A 427 16.49 -2.41 -27.24
N TYR A 428 15.41 -1.66 -27.00
CA TYR A 428 14.57 -1.15 -28.07
C TYR A 428 15.28 -0.13 -28.97
N PHE A 429 16.03 0.81 -28.39
CA PHE A 429 16.80 1.77 -29.18
C PHE A 429 17.86 1.10 -30.05
N ASN A 430 18.58 0.11 -29.51
CA ASN A 430 19.54 -0.66 -30.31
C ASN A 430 18.86 -1.37 -31.49
N TYR A 431 17.69 -1.97 -31.25
CA TYR A 431 16.90 -2.62 -32.31
C TYR A 431 16.50 -1.65 -33.42
N LEU A 432 16.11 -0.41 -33.10
CA LEU A 432 15.80 0.60 -34.12
C LEU A 432 17.02 0.96 -34.98
N ASP A 433 18.22 0.91 -34.41
CA ASP A 433 19.48 1.24 -35.09
C ASP A 433 20.01 0.07 -35.94
N ASP A 434 20.04 -1.15 -35.40
CA ASP A 434 20.72 -2.30 -36.01
C ASP A 434 19.79 -3.41 -36.53
N ARG A 435 18.50 -3.34 -36.19
CA ARG A 435 17.47 -4.35 -36.50
C ARG A 435 17.79 -5.76 -35.98
N ASP A 436 18.63 -5.91 -34.95
CA ASP A 436 18.89 -7.18 -34.26
C ASP A 436 17.86 -7.40 -33.13
N ALA A 437 16.84 -8.22 -33.41
CA ALA A 437 15.78 -8.55 -32.46
C ALA A 437 16.18 -9.58 -31.39
N SER A 438 17.47 -9.96 -31.28
CA SER A 438 17.92 -10.91 -30.26
C SER A 438 17.63 -10.44 -28.84
N GLY A 439 17.77 -9.14 -28.58
CA GLY A 439 17.40 -8.52 -27.30
C GLY A 439 15.89 -8.38 -27.14
N ILE A 440 15.21 -7.96 -28.21
CA ILE A 440 13.74 -7.81 -28.25
C ILE A 440 13.03 -9.11 -27.92
N LYS A 441 13.58 -10.26 -28.35
CA LYS A 441 13.07 -11.58 -27.98
C LYS A 441 12.96 -11.78 -26.47
N LYS A 442 13.93 -11.28 -25.71
CA LYS A 442 13.89 -11.36 -24.24
C LYS A 442 12.84 -10.42 -23.65
N VAL A 443 12.68 -9.23 -24.24
CA VAL A 443 11.64 -8.25 -23.82
C VAL A 443 10.24 -8.81 -24.05
N ILE A 444 9.99 -9.44 -25.21
CA ILE A 444 8.72 -10.10 -25.50
C ILE A 444 8.45 -11.27 -24.55
N GLU A 445 9.47 -12.07 -24.24
CA GLU A 445 9.34 -13.16 -23.26
C GLU A 445 9.05 -12.61 -21.86
N HIS A 446 9.73 -11.54 -21.43
CA HIS A 446 9.52 -10.85 -20.16
C HIS A 446 8.06 -10.42 -19.98
N ASN A 447 7.57 -9.60 -20.92
CA ASN A 447 6.20 -9.10 -20.91
C ASN A 447 5.16 -10.23 -20.96
N LYS A 448 5.43 -11.32 -21.69
CA LYS A 448 4.58 -12.52 -21.70
C LYS A 448 4.52 -13.17 -20.31
N LEU A 449 5.66 -13.33 -19.65
CA LEU A 449 5.73 -13.89 -18.29
C LEU A 449 5.01 -12.98 -17.29
N ASP A 450 5.11 -11.65 -17.41
CA ASP A 450 4.38 -10.72 -16.55
C ASP A 450 2.86 -10.90 -16.67
N ILE A 451 2.34 -11.03 -17.89
CA ILE A 451 0.91 -11.29 -18.14
C ILE A 451 0.48 -12.61 -17.48
N LEU A 452 1.21 -13.70 -17.71
CA LEU A 452 0.90 -14.99 -17.11
C LEU A 452 0.95 -14.93 -15.57
N SER A 453 1.93 -14.22 -15.02
CA SER A 453 2.07 -14.06 -13.57
C SER A 453 0.95 -13.23 -12.96
N MET A 454 0.44 -12.21 -13.66
CA MET A 454 -0.76 -11.51 -13.23
C MET A 454 -2.00 -12.41 -13.17
N VAL A 455 -2.17 -13.33 -14.12
CA VAL A 455 -3.27 -14.33 -14.11
C VAL A 455 -3.16 -15.21 -12.88
N SER A 456 -1.98 -15.78 -12.64
CA SER A 456 -1.73 -16.67 -11.49
C SER A 456 -1.83 -15.93 -10.15
N LEU A 457 -1.36 -14.68 -10.08
CA LEU A 457 -1.43 -13.85 -8.89
C LEU A 457 -2.86 -13.45 -8.53
N LEU A 458 -3.68 -13.08 -9.53
CA LEU A 458 -5.10 -12.80 -9.33
C LEU A 458 -5.81 -14.03 -8.77
N TYR A 459 -5.56 -15.22 -9.34
CA TYR A 459 -6.11 -16.47 -8.83
C TYR A 459 -5.64 -16.77 -7.41
N ARG A 460 -4.34 -16.61 -7.11
CA ARG A 460 -3.79 -16.87 -5.78
C ARG A 460 -4.44 -15.98 -4.72
N LEU A 461 -4.56 -14.69 -4.99
CA LEU A 461 -5.26 -13.73 -4.12
C LEU A 461 -6.74 -14.10 -3.97
N SER A 462 -7.39 -14.55 -5.04
CA SER A 462 -8.78 -15.01 -4.99
C SER A 462 -8.94 -16.22 -4.06
N ALA A 463 -8.09 -17.24 -4.19
CA ALA A 463 -8.12 -18.41 -3.33
C ALA A 463 -7.93 -18.04 -1.85
N MET A 464 -6.95 -17.18 -1.55
CA MET A 464 -6.71 -16.67 -0.20
C MET A 464 -7.87 -15.87 0.39
N LEU A 465 -8.70 -15.22 -0.43
CA LEU A 465 -9.90 -14.53 0.06
C LEU A 465 -11.11 -15.47 0.20
N GLN A 466 -11.12 -16.61 -0.48
CA GLN A 466 -12.20 -17.60 -0.39
C GLN A 466 -12.03 -18.52 0.81
N ASP A 467 -10.79 -18.93 1.12
CA ASP A 467 -10.47 -19.74 2.29
C ASP A 467 -9.18 -19.23 2.98
N PRO A 468 -9.27 -18.11 3.73
CA PRO A 468 -8.09 -17.47 4.33
C PRO A 468 -7.28 -18.39 5.24
N LEU A 469 -7.93 -19.24 6.03
CA LEU A 469 -7.26 -20.07 7.03
C LEU A 469 -6.55 -21.26 6.40
N TYR A 470 -7.07 -21.81 5.30
CA TYR A 470 -6.43 -22.91 4.59
C TYR A 470 -5.37 -22.44 3.60
N GLU A 471 -5.65 -21.37 2.85
CA GLU A 471 -4.80 -20.93 1.75
C GLU A 471 -3.65 -20.04 2.21
N SER A 472 -3.66 -19.48 3.41
CA SER A 472 -2.53 -18.69 3.93
C SER A 472 -1.58 -19.49 4.81
N ASP A 473 -0.37 -18.97 5.03
CA ASP A 473 0.53 -19.50 6.06
C ASP A 473 0.21 -18.97 7.48
N GLY A 474 -0.94 -18.33 7.65
CA GLY A 474 -1.39 -17.73 8.88
C GLY A 474 -0.78 -16.34 9.12
N GLY A 475 -0.71 -15.95 10.40
CA GLY A 475 0.10 -14.83 10.87
C GLY A 475 -0.02 -13.52 10.07
N LEU A 476 1.05 -13.17 9.35
CA LEU A 476 1.15 -11.89 8.62
C LEU A 476 0.23 -11.83 7.40
N GLU A 477 0.03 -12.96 6.70
CA GLU A 477 -0.88 -13.02 5.56
C GLU A 477 -2.33 -12.83 6.01
N LEU A 478 -2.74 -13.48 7.11
CA LEU A 478 -4.07 -13.29 7.69
C LEU A 478 -4.31 -11.85 8.18
N LEU A 479 -3.30 -11.18 8.76
CA LEU A 479 -3.40 -9.75 9.08
C LEU A 479 -3.60 -8.91 7.80
N GLY A 480 -2.99 -9.31 6.69
CA GLY A 480 -3.18 -8.68 5.39
C GLY A 480 -4.56 -8.89 4.79
N LEU A 481 -5.06 -10.13 4.79
CA LEU A 481 -6.40 -10.50 4.32
C LEU A 481 -7.48 -9.82 5.18
N GLY A 482 -7.32 -9.82 6.51
CA GLY A 482 -8.21 -9.10 7.41
C GLY A 482 -8.33 -7.62 7.09
N ARG A 483 -7.25 -6.96 6.64
CA ARG A 483 -7.29 -5.56 6.16
C ARG A 483 -8.07 -5.40 4.85
N ILE A 484 -8.06 -6.40 3.95
CA ILE A 484 -8.90 -6.37 2.73
C ILE A 484 -10.37 -6.45 3.11
N PHE A 485 -10.73 -7.38 3.99
CA PHE A 485 -12.10 -7.53 4.49
C PHE A 485 -12.59 -6.31 5.26
N GLU A 486 -11.72 -5.69 6.07
CA GLU A 486 -12.02 -4.45 6.81
C GLU A 486 -12.43 -3.30 5.87
N VAL A 487 -11.62 -3.03 4.84
CA VAL A 487 -11.90 -1.96 3.86
C VAL A 487 -13.19 -2.25 3.08
N SER A 488 -13.48 -3.53 2.86
CA SER A 488 -14.66 -3.99 2.12
C SER A 488 -15.92 -4.15 2.98
N GLY A 489 -15.84 -3.86 4.29
CA GLY A 489 -16.96 -3.99 5.23
C GLY A 489 -17.36 -5.44 5.56
N LYS A 490 -16.53 -6.42 5.20
CA LYS A 490 -16.74 -7.85 5.45
C LYS A 490 -16.31 -8.20 6.88
N THR A 491 -17.15 -7.82 7.84
CA THR A 491 -16.79 -7.86 9.26
C THR A 491 -16.59 -9.28 9.80
N GLU A 492 -17.41 -10.23 9.34
CA GLU A 492 -17.32 -11.64 9.78
C GLU A 492 -15.98 -12.27 9.32
N ASP A 493 -15.68 -12.19 8.02
CA ASP A 493 -14.43 -12.70 7.43
C ASP A 493 -13.18 -12.02 8.06
N MET A 494 -13.26 -10.72 8.34
CA MET A 494 -12.23 -9.98 9.05
C MET A 494 -12.01 -10.53 10.47
N VAL A 495 -13.09 -10.75 11.22
CA VAL A 495 -13.02 -11.25 12.61
C VAL A 495 -12.40 -12.63 12.63
N GLU A 496 -12.77 -13.52 11.73
CA GLU A 496 -12.18 -14.86 11.62
C GLU A 496 -10.67 -14.81 11.40
N CYS A 497 -10.19 -13.97 10.46
CA CYS A 497 -8.76 -13.76 10.25
C CYS A 497 -8.05 -13.24 11.52
N LEU A 498 -8.67 -12.28 12.23
CA LEU A 498 -8.09 -11.68 13.42
C LEU A 498 -8.10 -12.62 14.63
N GLU A 499 -9.13 -13.47 14.79
CA GLU A 499 -9.18 -14.49 15.83
C GLU A 499 -8.04 -15.49 15.63
N ALA A 500 -7.84 -16.01 14.42
CA ALA A 500 -6.72 -16.89 14.11
C ALA A 500 -5.35 -16.22 14.36
N CYS A 501 -5.23 -14.91 14.08
CA CYS A 501 -4.01 -14.16 14.41
C CYS A 501 -3.82 -13.96 15.92
N ALA A 502 -4.90 -13.84 16.69
CA ALA A 502 -4.85 -13.69 18.15
C ALA A 502 -4.35 -14.97 18.84
N ASP A 503 -4.44 -16.12 18.18
CA ASP A 503 -3.88 -17.38 18.66
C ASP A 503 -2.42 -17.62 18.21
N SER A 504 -1.83 -16.67 17.48
CA SER A 504 -0.46 -16.77 17.00
C SER A 504 0.56 -16.85 18.14
N GLY A 505 1.57 -17.73 17.98
CA GLY A 505 2.73 -17.79 18.88
C GLY A 505 3.66 -16.58 18.77
N ARG A 506 3.52 -15.77 17.70
CA ARG A 506 4.26 -14.52 17.52
C ARG A 506 3.53 -13.37 18.21
N PHE A 507 4.14 -12.83 19.27
CA PHE A 507 3.53 -11.78 20.10
C PHE A 507 3.19 -10.51 19.31
N ASP A 508 4.03 -10.10 18.35
CA ASP A 508 3.79 -8.93 17.50
C ASP A 508 2.52 -9.07 16.65
N ILE A 509 2.28 -10.26 16.11
CA ILE A 509 1.07 -10.58 15.32
C ILE A 509 -0.16 -10.60 16.23
N LYS A 510 -0.07 -11.37 17.33
CA LYS A 510 -1.13 -11.50 18.32
C LYS A 510 -1.57 -10.12 18.84
N LEU A 511 -0.62 -9.27 19.21
CA LEU A 511 -0.90 -7.93 19.73
C LEU A 511 -1.59 -7.02 18.70
N GLN A 512 -1.14 -7.04 17.44
CA GLN A 512 -1.79 -6.29 16.36
C GLN A 512 -3.24 -6.76 16.13
N ALA A 513 -3.45 -8.07 16.14
CA ALA A 513 -4.77 -8.66 15.96
C ALA A 513 -5.71 -8.30 17.13
N VAL A 514 -5.27 -8.52 18.37
CA VAL A 514 -6.04 -8.23 19.59
C VAL A 514 -6.43 -6.75 19.68
N LYS A 515 -5.53 -5.82 19.31
CA LYS A 515 -5.86 -4.38 19.28
C LYS A 515 -7.05 -4.06 18.37
N ARG A 516 -7.10 -4.69 17.19
CA ARG A 516 -8.22 -4.50 16.23
C ARG A 516 -9.47 -5.27 16.66
N LEU A 517 -9.31 -6.55 16.99
CA LEU A 517 -10.38 -7.47 17.35
C LEU A 517 -11.19 -7.00 18.56
N THR A 518 -10.50 -6.58 19.63
CA THR A 518 -11.18 -6.10 20.84
C THR A 518 -11.90 -4.77 20.62
N GLY A 519 -11.43 -3.95 19.67
CA GLY A 519 -12.16 -2.76 19.20
C GLY A 519 -13.49 -3.12 18.54
N ILE A 520 -13.57 -4.24 17.82
CA ILE A 520 -14.81 -4.75 17.21
C ILE A 520 -15.75 -5.26 18.31
N TYR A 521 -15.27 -6.12 19.20
CA TYR A 521 -16.08 -6.65 20.31
C TYR A 521 -16.66 -5.57 21.21
N LYS A 522 -15.90 -4.50 21.49
CA LYS A 522 -16.41 -3.36 22.26
C LYS A 522 -17.56 -2.63 21.57
N ARG A 523 -17.51 -2.48 20.23
CA ARG A 523 -18.58 -1.86 19.44
C ARG A 523 -19.85 -2.73 19.42
N GLU A 524 -19.68 -4.04 19.40
CA GLU A 524 -20.77 -5.03 19.46
C GLU A 524 -21.32 -5.26 20.88
N GLY A 525 -20.69 -4.68 21.91
CA GLY A 525 -21.08 -4.90 23.30
C GLY A 525 -20.57 -6.21 23.92
N ARG A 526 -19.75 -6.98 23.20
CA ARG A 526 -19.16 -8.25 23.64
C ARG A 526 -17.90 -8.04 24.49
N TYR A 527 -18.04 -7.29 25.57
CA TYR A 527 -16.89 -6.89 26.40
C TYR A 527 -16.18 -8.07 27.07
N ASP A 528 -16.89 -9.16 27.37
CA ASP A 528 -16.31 -10.31 28.05
C ASP A 528 -15.28 -11.02 27.16
N ARG A 529 -15.56 -11.17 25.85
CA ARG A 529 -14.56 -11.67 24.89
C ARG A 529 -13.37 -10.72 24.72
N ALA A 530 -13.61 -9.41 24.79
CA ALA A 530 -12.53 -8.45 24.74
C ALA A 530 -11.60 -8.58 25.97
N LEU A 531 -12.19 -8.81 27.15
CA LEU A 531 -11.46 -9.04 28.38
C LEU A 531 -10.61 -10.31 28.33
N GLU A 532 -11.14 -11.41 27.79
CA GLU A 532 -10.40 -12.67 27.60
C GLU A 532 -9.10 -12.44 26.84
N HIS A 533 -9.14 -11.72 25.71
CA HIS A 533 -7.94 -11.40 24.95
C HIS A 533 -6.96 -10.48 25.69
N TRP A 534 -7.45 -9.49 26.46
CA TRP A 534 -6.54 -8.63 27.24
C TRP A 534 -5.86 -9.41 28.37
N GLN A 535 -6.57 -10.33 29.00
CA GLN A 535 -6.01 -11.22 30.01
C GLN A 535 -5.01 -12.21 29.41
N ASP A 536 -5.25 -12.72 28.21
CA ASP A 536 -4.31 -13.57 27.48
C ASP A 536 -2.99 -12.81 27.20
N ILE A 537 -3.06 -11.57 26.70
CA ILE A 537 -1.89 -10.71 26.49
C ILE A 537 -1.12 -10.48 27.80
N GLU A 538 -1.82 -10.24 28.92
CA GLU A 538 -1.19 -10.08 30.24
C GLU A 538 -0.45 -11.36 30.65
N SER A 539 -1.04 -12.53 30.40
CA SER A 539 -0.47 -13.82 30.84
C SER A 539 0.85 -14.16 30.16
N ILE A 540 1.05 -13.71 28.91
CA ILE A 540 2.26 -13.95 28.11
C ILE A 540 3.41 -13.03 28.56
N GLY A 541 3.09 -11.88 29.18
CA GLY A 541 4.05 -10.84 29.54
C GLY A 541 4.33 -9.92 28.35
N SER A 542 3.62 -8.80 28.29
CA SER A 542 3.62 -7.87 27.15
C SER A 542 4.88 -6.99 27.00
N GLY A 543 5.93 -7.27 27.78
CA GLY A 543 7.12 -6.40 27.90
C GLY A 543 6.73 -5.01 28.37
N PHE A 544 6.83 -4.02 27.48
CA PHE A 544 6.48 -2.61 27.74
C PHE A 544 5.16 -2.17 27.09
N ASP A 545 4.44 -3.07 26.40
CA ASP A 545 3.12 -2.71 25.86
C ASP A 545 2.08 -2.65 26.99
N LEU A 546 1.39 -1.52 27.09
CA LEU A 546 0.44 -1.20 28.16
C LEU A 546 -1.02 -1.25 27.70
N PHE A 547 -1.27 -1.53 26.42
CA PHE A 547 -2.60 -1.40 25.82
C PHE A 547 -3.65 -2.23 26.56
N HIS A 548 -3.34 -3.50 26.83
CA HIS A 548 -4.27 -4.42 27.48
C HIS A 548 -4.57 -3.99 28.93
N LEU A 549 -3.58 -3.52 29.69
CA LEU A 549 -3.79 -3.00 31.06
C LEU A 549 -4.69 -1.75 31.07
N ILE A 550 -4.48 -0.84 30.11
CA ILE A 550 -5.30 0.36 29.95
C ILE A 550 -6.75 -0.02 29.65
N GLU A 551 -6.97 -0.97 28.75
CA GLU A 551 -8.32 -1.41 28.37
C GLU A 551 -9.01 -2.23 29.48
N MET A 552 -8.27 -3.09 30.19
CA MET A 552 -8.77 -3.80 31.38
C MET A 552 -9.20 -2.83 32.48
N ALA A 553 -8.40 -1.80 32.77
CA ALA A 553 -8.75 -0.79 33.76
C ALA A 553 -10.08 -0.09 33.42
N LYS A 554 -10.24 0.33 32.15
CA LYS A 554 -11.49 0.93 31.65
C LYS A 554 -12.68 -0.03 31.77
N TYR A 555 -12.48 -1.31 31.46
CA TYR A 555 -13.53 -2.32 31.57
C TYR A 555 -13.95 -2.51 33.04
N TYR A 556 -13.01 -2.77 33.95
CA TYR A 556 -13.34 -3.02 35.35
C TYR A 556 -14.01 -1.82 36.00
N GLU A 557 -13.58 -0.60 35.68
CA GLU A 557 -14.18 0.62 36.22
C GLU A 557 -15.57 0.90 35.64
N HIS A 558 -15.69 0.94 34.30
CA HIS A 558 -16.89 1.47 33.66
C HIS A 558 -17.96 0.40 33.42
N ARG A 559 -17.55 -0.85 33.17
CA ARG A 559 -18.45 -1.97 32.85
C ARG A 559 -18.70 -2.86 34.06
N ALA A 560 -17.66 -3.49 34.62
CA ALA A 560 -17.82 -4.44 35.72
C ALA A 560 -18.13 -3.79 37.08
N LYS A 561 -17.82 -2.49 37.24
CA LYS A 561 -17.95 -1.74 38.50
C LYS A 561 -17.11 -2.34 39.64
N GLU A 562 -15.92 -2.81 39.29
CA GLU A 562 -14.92 -3.41 40.19
C GLU A 562 -13.70 -2.47 40.31
N PRO A 563 -13.77 -1.39 41.12
CA PRO A 563 -12.73 -0.37 41.19
C PRO A 563 -11.38 -0.92 41.70
N GLU A 564 -11.40 -1.97 42.52
CA GLU A 564 -10.18 -2.62 43.03
C GLU A 564 -9.38 -3.29 41.90
N LYS A 565 -10.04 -4.03 41.00
CA LYS A 565 -9.37 -4.64 39.84
C LYS A 565 -8.91 -3.59 38.83
N ALA A 566 -9.67 -2.50 38.68
CA ALA A 566 -9.24 -1.38 37.86
C ALA A 566 -7.94 -0.76 38.41
N LEU A 567 -7.86 -0.52 39.72
CA LEU A 567 -6.65 -0.01 40.37
C LEU A 567 -5.46 -0.97 40.19
N GLN A 568 -5.66 -2.28 40.38
CA GLN A 568 -4.60 -3.28 40.19
C GLN A 568 -4.01 -3.27 38.77
N ALA A 569 -4.84 -3.17 37.73
CA ALA A 569 -4.37 -3.09 36.34
C ALA A 569 -3.49 -1.85 36.11
N VAL A 570 -3.81 -0.75 36.79
CA VAL A 570 -3.12 0.53 36.65
C VAL A 570 -1.80 0.54 37.40
N GLU A 571 -1.80 0.01 38.62
CA GLU A 571 -0.58 -0.15 39.42
C GLU A 571 0.44 -1.03 38.67
N LYS A 572 -0.02 -2.11 38.03
CA LYS A 572 0.81 -2.93 37.12
C LYS A 572 1.37 -2.12 35.95
N ALA A 573 0.53 -1.32 35.28
CA ALA A 573 0.99 -0.50 34.16
C ALA A 573 2.05 0.52 34.60
N PHE A 574 1.89 1.10 35.79
CA PHE A 574 2.86 2.03 36.37
C PHE A 574 4.18 1.34 36.72
N GLU A 575 4.13 0.13 37.27
CA GLU A 575 5.32 -0.66 37.59
C GLU A 575 6.11 -1.02 36.31
N LEU A 576 5.43 -1.39 35.21
CA LEU A 576 6.08 -1.62 33.92
C LEU A 576 6.76 -0.34 33.39
N CYS A 577 6.10 0.81 33.48
CA CYS A 577 6.69 2.11 33.12
C CYS A 577 7.93 2.47 33.95
N ARG A 578 7.98 2.05 35.22
CA ARG A 578 9.14 2.31 36.09
C ARG A 578 10.35 1.45 35.74
N ARG A 579 10.12 0.25 35.22
CA ARG A 579 11.17 -0.69 34.80
C ARG A 579 11.78 -0.31 33.44
N ALA A 580 11.05 0.46 32.63
CA ALA A 580 11.52 1.07 31.38
C ALA A 580 12.42 2.29 31.65
#